data_AF-A0A959QEP7-F1
#
_entry.id   AF-A0A959QEP7-F1
#
_cell.length_a   1.000
_cell.length_b   1.000
_cell.length_c   1.000
_cell.angle_alpha   90.00
_cell.angle_beta   90.00
_cell.angle_gamma   90.00
#
_symmetry.space_group_name_H-M   'P 1'
#
loop_
_entity.id
_entity.type
_entity.pdbx_description
1 polymer ?
#
loop_
_entity_poly.entity_id
_entity_poly.type
_entity_poly.pdbx_seq_one_letter_code
_entity_poly.pdbx_strand_id
1 'polypeptide(L)'
;HQVYLGSMYKEVLESDTYLDGRGSTVGKVIDGSITDQSLTGIAGVSNIGTDRNWTSHPFAQANWYVFGRLAWDYEQSASEIADEWIRMTFGNDPKVVKSVKDMMLMSYETMVDYMTPMGLHHIMAAGHHYGPGPWVDNMSRADWNSTYYHRADSLGLGFDRTETGSDAVSQYQRPVERIFGSAEKCPEKFLLWFHHIGWHEEMQSGLTLWEELCQHYENGVSKVGQMLEIWESLENKIDRARYEHVLSLLRIQWKEAKWWRDACLTYFQTFSGMPLPEGVPAAEHDLNYYKNLRFPYAPGIRPRW
;
A
#
# COMPACT_ATOMS: atom_id res chain seq x y z
N HIS A 1 -11.22 2.57 -1.36
CA HIS A 1 -10.71 2.70 0.02
C HIS A 1 -10.20 4.11 0.26
N GLN A 2 -10.22 4.59 1.50
CA GLN A 2 -9.58 5.81 1.92
C GLN A 2 -8.07 5.61 1.97
N VAL A 3 -7.36 6.23 1.03
CA VAL A 3 -5.90 6.11 0.86
C VAL A 3 -5.37 7.43 0.31
N TYR A 4 -4.63 8.17 1.13
CA TYR A 4 -3.98 9.40 0.72
C TYR A 4 -2.57 9.10 0.20
N LEU A 5 -2.35 9.35 -1.09
CA LEU A 5 -1.11 8.99 -1.80
C LEU A 5 0.01 10.02 -1.64
N GLY A 6 -0.23 11.14 -0.95
CA GLY A 6 0.80 12.15 -0.71
C GLY A 6 2.03 11.59 0.01
N SER A 7 1.84 10.72 1.01
CA SER A 7 2.93 10.05 1.71
C SER A 7 3.77 9.17 0.76
N MET A 8 3.11 8.39 -0.09
CA MET A 8 3.78 7.55 -1.10
C MET A 8 4.56 8.39 -2.12
N TYR A 9 3.95 9.47 -2.64
CA TYR A 9 4.62 10.35 -3.59
C TYR A 9 5.87 10.96 -2.98
N LYS A 10 5.80 11.43 -1.74
CA LYS A 10 6.97 11.98 -1.03
C LYS A 10 8.04 10.93 -0.80
N GLU A 11 7.67 9.72 -0.36
CA GLU A 11 8.62 8.62 -0.22
C GLU A 11 9.40 8.35 -1.52
N VAL A 12 8.71 8.32 -2.66
CA VAL A 12 9.36 8.14 -3.97
C VAL A 12 10.24 9.34 -4.33
N LEU A 13 9.71 10.57 -4.26
CA LEU A 13 10.42 11.78 -4.68
C LEU A 13 11.66 12.08 -3.82
N GLU A 14 11.63 11.68 -2.55
CA GLU A 14 12.73 11.86 -1.59
C GLU A 14 13.72 10.69 -1.57
N SER A 15 13.42 9.58 -2.25
CA SER A 15 14.31 8.42 -2.32
C SER A 15 15.63 8.79 -2.99
N ASP A 16 16.74 8.62 -2.27
CA ASP A 16 18.09 8.91 -2.75
C ASP A 16 18.59 7.81 -3.68
N THR A 17 18.84 8.16 -4.94
CA THR A 17 19.31 7.23 -5.97
C THR A 17 20.83 7.05 -5.96
N TYR A 18 21.55 7.96 -5.31
CA TYR A 18 23.01 8.06 -5.35
C TYR A 18 23.62 8.24 -6.74
N LEU A 19 22.82 8.65 -7.75
CA LEU A 19 23.27 8.81 -9.13
C LEU A 19 24.50 9.75 -9.26
N ASP A 20 24.47 10.88 -8.57
CA ASP A 20 25.58 11.83 -8.46
C ASP A 20 25.99 12.01 -6.98
N GLY A 21 26.17 10.88 -6.29
CA GLY A 21 26.46 10.85 -4.87
C GLY A 21 25.24 11.13 -3.97
N ARG A 22 25.49 11.23 -2.66
CA ARG A 22 24.43 11.34 -1.65
C ARG A 22 23.60 12.61 -1.85
N GLY A 23 22.28 12.48 -1.76
CA GLY A 23 21.32 13.56 -1.97
C GLY A 23 20.84 13.69 -3.41
N SER A 24 21.05 12.65 -4.24
CA SER A 24 20.58 12.54 -5.62
C SER A 24 19.18 11.94 -5.65
N THR A 25 18.20 12.65 -5.11
CA THR A 25 16.84 12.12 -4.96
C THR A 25 16.13 11.95 -6.30
N VAL A 26 15.11 11.10 -6.36
CA VAL A 26 14.25 10.96 -7.56
C VAL A 26 13.71 12.32 -8.02
N GLY A 27 13.30 13.19 -7.09
CA GLY A 27 12.86 14.56 -7.39
C GLY A 27 13.90 15.36 -8.18
N LYS A 28 15.16 15.33 -7.75
CA LYS A 28 16.28 15.99 -8.46
C LYS A 28 16.62 15.34 -9.80
N VAL A 29 16.43 14.02 -9.91
CA VAL A 29 16.60 13.32 -11.19
C VAL A 29 15.57 13.84 -12.20
N ILE A 30 14.29 13.88 -11.80
CA ILE A 30 13.19 14.21 -12.71
C ILE A 30 12.99 15.71 -12.93
N ASP A 31 13.50 16.59 -12.06
CA ASP A 31 13.50 18.04 -12.26
C ASP A 31 14.65 18.53 -13.15
N GLY A 32 15.60 17.63 -13.48
CA GLY A 32 16.73 17.88 -14.36
C GLY A 32 17.98 18.46 -13.68
N SER A 33 17.91 18.80 -12.39
CA SER A 33 19.00 19.50 -11.67
C SER A 33 20.30 18.71 -11.58
N ILE A 34 20.26 17.37 -11.67
CA ILE A 34 21.45 16.50 -11.68
C ILE A 34 21.59 15.66 -12.96
N THR A 35 20.71 15.83 -13.95
CA THR A 35 20.74 15.07 -15.22
C THR A 35 20.89 15.93 -16.46
N ASP A 36 20.95 17.26 -16.29
CA ASP A 36 21.02 18.25 -17.38
C ASP A 36 19.87 18.15 -18.41
N GLN A 37 18.73 17.58 -18.01
CA GLN A 37 17.56 17.46 -18.88
C GLN A 37 16.85 18.81 -19.03
N SER A 38 16.66 19.25 -20.27
CA SER A 38 15.94 20.50 -20.58
C SER A 38 14.42 20.35 -20.61
N LEU A 39 13.91 19.13 -20.70
CA LEU A 39 12.48 18.81 -20.72
C LEU A 39 12.20 17.80 -19.62
N THR A 40 11.47 18.25 -18.61
CA THR A 40 11.22 17.51 -17.38
C THR A 40 9.72 17.46 -17.08
N GLY A 41 9.30 16.54 -16.23
CA GLY A 41 7.90 16.46 -15.83
C GLY A 41 7.55 15.18 -15.07
N ILE A 42 6.33 15.19 -14.54
CA ILE A 42 5.70 14.06 -13.87
C ILE A 42 4.26 13.92 -14.39
N ALA A 43 3.78 12.69 -14.53
CA ALA A 43 2.45 12.39 -15.04
C ALA A 43 1.60 11.68 -13.98
N GLY A 44 0.32 12.05 -13.90
CA GLY A 44 -0.64 11.49 -12.96
C GLY A 44 -1.84 10.93 -13.72
N VAL A 45 -2.18 9.66 -13.45
CA VAL A 45 -3.32 9.00 -14.09
C VAL A 45 -4.60 9.42 -13.36
N SER A 46 -5.39 10.30 -13.99
CA SER A 46 -6.50 10.98 -13.33
C SER A 46 -7.67 10.07 -12.94
N ASN A 47 -8.06 9.12 -13.81
CA ASN A 47 -9.18 8.18 -13.63
C ASN A 47 -10.50 8.79 -13.12
N ILE A 48 -10.71 10.10 -13.29
CA ILE A 48 -12.00 10.74 -12.98
C ILE A 48 -13.09 10.26 -13.93
N GLY A 49 -14.33 10.38 -13.48
CA GLY A 49 -15.50 10.00 -14.25
C GLY A 49 -16.63 11.01 -14.18
N THR A 50 -17.80 10.58 -14.65
CA THR A 50 -19.04 11.37 -14.67
C THR A 50 -19.74 11.45 -13.32
N ASP A 51 -19.20 10.80 -12.29
CA ASP A 51 -19.69 10.93 -10.91
C ASP A 51 -19.73 12.39 -10.50
N ARG A 52 -20.74 12.78 -9.73
CA ARG A 52 -20.96 14.19 -9.37
C ARG A 52 -19.76 14.83 -8.64
N ASN A 53 -19.00 14.02 -7.91
CA ASN A 53 -17.79 14.44 -7.20
C ASN A 53 -16.49 14.09 -7.94
N TRP A 54 -16.58 13.65 -9.21
CA TRP A 54 -15.52 13.25 -10.14
C TRP A 54 -14.76 11.97 -9.79
N THR A 55 -14.50 11.71 -8.51
CA THR A 55 -13.57 10.68 -8.06
C THR A 55 -14.24 9.53 -7.29
N SER A 56 -15.57 9.49 -7.23
CA SER A 56 -16.40 8.56 -6.45
C SER A 56 -16.14 8.63 -4.94
N HIS A 57 -14.95 8.22 -4.47
CA HIS A 57 -14.51 8.42 -3.10
C HIS A 57 -14.13 9.90 -2.87
N PRO A 58 -14.74 10.62 -1.90
CA PRO A 58 -14.49 12.06 -1.72
C PRO A 58 -13.02 12.41 -1.49
N PHE A 59 -12.29 11.59 -0.75
CA PHE A 59 -10.85 11.80 -0.52
C PHE A 59 -9.94 11.45 -1.69
N ALA A 60 -10.42 10.76 -2.73
CA ALA A 60 -9.61 10.59 -3.94
C ALA A 60 -9.36 11.95 -4.64
N GLN A 61 -10.16 12.98 -4.33
CA GLN A 61 -9.89 14.37 -4.71
C GLN A 61 -8.59 14.90 -4.07
N ALA A 62 -8.27 14.48 -2.85
CA ALA A 62 -7.02 14.86 -2.17
C ALA A 62 -5.80 14.30 -2.90
N ASN A 63 -5.91 13.12 -3.52
CA ASN A 63 -4.84 12.51 -4.32
C ASN A 63 -4.60 13.28 -5.62
N TRP A 64 -5.66 13.77 -6.25
CA TRP A 64 -5.54 14.64 -7.41
C TRP A 64 -4.93 15.99 -7.03
N TYR A 65 -5.37 16.57 -5.91
CA TYR A 65 -4.81 17.82 -5.39
C TYR A 65 -3.32 17.70 -5.06
N VAL A 66 -2.92 16.71 -4.26
CA VAL A 66 -1.51 16.53 -3.88
C VAL A 66 -0.61 16.21 -5.06
N PHE A 67 -1.10 15.46 -6.05
CA PHE A 67 -0.36 15.26 -7.30
C PHE A 67 -0.05 16.61 -7.97
N GLY A 68 -1.05 17.48 -8.13
CA GLY A 68 -0.84 18.79 -8.76
C GLY A 68 0.09 19.70 -7.96
N ARG A 69 0.02 19.68 -6.63
CA ARG A 69 0.91 20.45 -5.75
C ARG A 69 2.36 19.95 -5.86
N LEU A 70 2.60 18.64 -5.79
CA LEU A 70 3.94 18.06 -5.90
C LEU A 70 4.52 18.10 -7.32
N ALA A 71 3.67 18.12 -8.35
CA ALA A 71 4.11 18.37 -9.72
C ALA A 71 4.58 19.81 -9.93
N TRP A 72 4.03 20.76 -9.17
CA TRP A 72 4.47 22.15 -9.16
C TRP A 72 5.76 22.34 -8.36
N ASP A 73 5.79 21.76 -7.16
CA ASP A 73 6.95 21.82 -6.25
C ASP A 73 6.99 20.54 -5.42
N TYR A 74 7.93 19.64 -5.76
CA TYR A 74 8.07 18.35 -5.10
C TYR A 74 8.68 18.44 -3.69
N GLU A 75 9.24 19.58 -3.31
CA GLU A 75 9.83 19.80 -1.98
C GLU A 75 8.76 20.02 -0.92
N GLN A 76 7.54 20.44 -1.31
CA GLN A 76 6.43 20.66 -0.38
C GLN A 76 6.12 19.44 0.48
N SER A 77 5.58 19.69 1.68
CA SER A 77 5.14 18.62 2.59
C SER A 77 3.76 18.09 2.21
N ALA A 78 3.64 16.76 2.08
CA ALA A 78 2.33 16.12 1.91
C ALA A 78 1.37 16.42 3.09
N SER A 79 1.89 16.61 4.31
CA SER A 79 1.09 16.97 5.47
C SER A 79 0.50 18.39 5.37
N GLU A 80 1.30 19.34 4.88
CA GLU A 80 0.85 20.72 4.66
C GLU A 80 -0.16 20.80 3.51
N ILE A 81 0.09 20.06 2.43
CA ILE A 81 -0.84 19.96 1.30
C ILE A 81 -2.17 19.32 1.73
N ALA A 82 -2.13 18.29 2.59
CA ALA A 82 -3.35 17.72 3.17
C ALA A 82 -4.11 18.76 4.00
N ASP A 83 -3.41 19.56 4.82
CA ASP A 83 -4.01 20.64 5.61
C ASP A 83 -4.74 21.67 4.71
N GLU A 84 -4.08 22.13 3.65
CA GLU A 84 -4.66 23.02 2.63
C GLU A 84 -5.96 22.42 2.03
N TRP A 85 -5.88 21.18 1.55
CA TRP A 85 -7.01 20.51 0.91
C TRP A 85 -8.20 20.34 1.86
N ILE A 86 -7.94 19.96 3.12
CA ILE A 86 -9.00 19.79 4.13
C ILE A 86 -9.70 21.11 4.40
N ARG A 87 -8.95 22.22 4.55
CA ARG A 87 -9.53 23.55 4.78
C ARG A 87 -10.41 24.01 3.63
N MET A 88 -9.98 23.75 2.40
CA MET A 88 -10.74 24.07 1.20
C MET A 88 -11.98 23.18 1.03
N THR A 89 -11.92 21.92 1.50
CA THR A 89 -12.96 20.93 1.26
C THR A 89 -13.98 20.88 2.39
N PHE A 90 -13.55 20.73 3.63
CA PHE A 90 -14.41 20.50 4.80
C PHE A 90 -14.52 21.71 5.73
N GLY A 91 -13.71 22.76 5.52
CA GLY A 91 -13.74 24.00 6.30
C GLY A 91 -12.62 24.08 7.34
N ASN A 92 -12.67 25.13 8.17
CA ASN A 92 -11.54 25.55 9.01
C ASN A 92 -11.67 25.21 10.50
N ASP A 93 -12.65 24.37 10.89
CA ASP A 93 -12.75 23.90 12.29
C ASP A 93 -11.46 23.12 12.66
N PRO A 94 -10.70 23.55 13.69
CA PRO A 94 -9.41 22.94 14.02
C PRO A 94 -9.50 21.45 14.35
N LYS A 95 -10.63 20.99 14.93
CA LYS A 95 -10.85 19.56 15.22
C LYS A 95 -11.00 18.78 13.91
N VAL A 96 -11.78 19.31 12.96
CA VAL A 96 -11.95 18.68 11.63
C VAL A 96 -10.61 18.60 10.90
N VAL A 97 -9.88 19.72 10.83
CA VAL A 97 -8.59 19.77 10.11
C VAL A 97 -7.61 18.76 10.70
N LYS A 98 -7.45 18.74 12.04
CA LYS A 98 -6.55 17.80 12.70
C LYS A 98 -6.97 16.34 12.49
N SER A 99 -8.21 15.98 12.84
CA SER A 99 -8.69 14.60 12.77
C SER A 99 -8.64 14.03 11.35
N VAL A 100 -9.06 14.81 10.35
CA VAL A 100 -9.04 14.36 8.97
C VAL A 100 -7.60 14.21 8.46
N LYS A 101 -6.70 15.12 8.83
CA LYS A 101 -5.29 15.03 8.46
C LYS A 101 -4.62 13.80 9.07
N ASP A 102 -4.83 13.55 10.35
CA ASP A 102 -4.30 12.36 11.05
C ASP A 102 -4.77 11.07 10.32
N MET A 103 -6.06 10.98 9.98
CA MET A 103 -6.64 9.87 9.21
C MET A 103 -6.03 9.74 7.80
N MET A 104 -5.81 10.85 7.10
CA MET A 104 -5.19 10.84 5.76
C MET A 104 -3.75 10.33 5.83
N LEU A 105 -2.93 10.88 6.72
CA LEU A 105 -1.49 10.59 6.75
C LEU A 105 -1.17 9.13 7.14
N MET A 106 -2.01 8.48 7.94
CA MET A 106 -1.85 7.07 8.28
C MET A 106 -2.37 6.09 7.22
N SER A 107 -3.21 6.56 6.29
CA SER A 107 -4.02 5.68 5.44
C SER A 107 -3.25 4.87 4.38
N TYR A 108 -2.15 5.41 3.84
CA TYR A 108 -1.32 4.69 2.87
C TYR A 108 -0.66 3.47 3.51
N GLU A 109 0.07 3.66 4.61
CA GLU A 109 0.75 2.55 5.29
C GLU A 109 -0.25 1.55 5.86
N THR A 110 -1.43 2.02 6.28
CA THR A 110 -2.52 1.14 6.70
C THR A 110 -2.95 0.20 5.58
N MET A 111 -3.02 0.67 4.33
CA MET A 111 -3.32 -0.17 3.17
C MET A 111 -2.19 -1.13 2.84
N VAL A 112 -0.94 -0.69 2.93
CA VAL A 112 0.24 -1.57 2.78
C VAL A 112 0.16 -2.71 3.79
N ASP A 113 -0.09 -2.41 5.07
CA ASP A 113 -0.22 -3.37 6.17
C ASP A 113 -1.25 -4.48 5.88
N TYR A 114 -2.50 -4.13 5.51
CA TYR A 114 -3.53 -5.15 5.26
C TYR A 114 -3.49 -5.75 3.85
N MET A 115 -2.66 -5.28 2.92
CA MET A 115 -2.60 -5.84 1.57
C MET A 115 -1.27 -6.50 1.26
N THR A 116 -0.17 -5.75 1.33
CA THR A 116 1.13 -6.11 0.76
C THR A 116 2.29 -5.60 1.63
N PRO A 117 2.40 -6.04 2.90
CA PRO A 117 3.45 -5.57 3.81
C PRO A 117 4.81 -6.17 3.47
N MET A 118 5.87 -5.63 4.09
CA MET A 118 7.24 -6.18 4.07
C MET A 118 7.88 -6.34 2.67
N GLY A 119 7.35 -5.66 1.65
CA GLY A 119 7.82 -5.77 0.27
C GLY A 119 7.06 -6.80 -0.57
N LEU A 120 6.03 -7.46 -0.01
CA LEU A 120 5.06 -8.18 -0.84
C LEU A 120 4.47 -7.23 -1.88
N HIS A 121 4.08 -7.78 -3.02
CA HIS A 121 3.43 -7.04 -4.09
C HIS A 121 2.71 -8.00 -5.03
N HIS A 122 1.78 -7.45 -5.84
CA HIS A 122 1.09 -8.21 -6.88
C HIS A 122 0.37 -9.47 -6.36
N ILE A 123 -0.30 -9.36 -5.21
CA ILE A 123 -1.11 -10.45 -4.63
C ILE A 123 -2.61 -10.16 -4.71
N MET A 124 -3.02 -9.44 -5.75
CA MET A 124 -4.43 -9.11 -6.04
C MET A 124 -5.07 -10.18 -6.93
N ALA A 125 -6.39 -10.32 -6.81
CA ALA A 125 -7.18 -11.17 -7.68
C ALA A 125 -7.08 -10.74 -9.14
N ALA A 126 -6.86 -11.72 -10.03
CA ALA A 126 -6.61 -11.49 -11.44
C ALA A 126 -7.77 -10.76 -12.14
N GLY A 127 -7.42 -9.83 -13.03
CA GLY A 127 -8.34 -9.13 -13.91
C GLY A 127 -9.01 -7.89 -13.30
N HIS A 128 -9.44 -7.93 -12.04
CA HIS A 128 -10.13 -6.81 -11.39
C HIS A 128 -9.33 -6.11 -10.30
N HIS A 129 -8.32 -6.76 -9.72
CA HIS A 129 -7.38 -6.21 -8.73
C HIS A 129 -8.01 -5.64 -7.43
N TYR A 130 -9.31 -5.84 -7.23
CA TYR A 130 -10.08 -5.30 -6.09
C TYR A 130 -9.78 -5.99 -4.76
N GLY A 131 -9.62 -7.31 -4.79
CA GLY A 131 -9.49 -8.16 -3.61
C GLY A 131 -8.22 -9.01 -3.62
N PRO A 132 -7.97 -9.77 -2.55
CA PRO A 132 -6.83 -10.68 -2.44
C PRO A 132 -6.90 -11.79 -3.48
N GLY A 133 -5.73 -12.12 -4.02
CA GLY A 133 -5.49 -13.29 -4.86
C GLY A 133 -4.05 -13.76 -4.77
N PRO A 134 -3.47 -13.99 -3.58
CA PRO A 134 -2.10 -14.48 -3.47
C PRO A 134 -1.92 -15.87 -4.12
N TRP A 135 -2.99 -16.65 -4.25
CA TRP A 135 -2.99 -17.96 -4.91
C TRP A 135 -3.06 -17.93 -6.45
N VAL A 136 -3.10 -16.77 -7.10
CA VAL A 136 -3.21 -16.71 -8.57
C VAL A 136 -1.92 -17.25 -9.21
N ASP A 137 -2.05 -18.35 -9.95
CA ASP A 137 -0.95 -19.10 -10.58
C ASP A 137 -1.23 -19.57 -12.02
N ASN A 138 -2.39 -19.21 -12.58
CA ASN A 138 -2.92 -19.78 -13.83
C ASN A 138 -3.05 -18.79 -14.99
N MET A 139 -2.44 -17.61 -14.89
CA MET A 139 -2.41 -16.62 -15.97
C MET A 139 -1.49 -17.05 -17.11
N SER A 140 -1.73 -16.49 -18.30
CA SER A 140 -0.99 -16.83 -19.52
C SER A 140 0.49 -16.49 -19.49
N ARG A 141 0.91 -15.62 -18.57
CA ARG A 141 2.31 -15.26 -18.33
C ARG A 141 2.63 -15.42 -16.86
N ALA A 142 3.82 -15.94 -16.58
CA ALA A 142 4.27 -16.13 -15.20
C ALA A 142 4.29 -14.81 -14.41
N ASP A 143 4.74 -13.72 -15.02
CA ASP A 143 4.78 -12.40 -14.41
C ASP A 143 3.41 -11.72 -14.24
N TRP A 144 2.31 -12.39 -14.60
CA TRP A 144 0.95 -11.98 -14.25
C TRP A 144 0.37 -12.79 -13.07
N ASN A 145 1.11 -13.78 -12.58
CA ASN A 145 0.71 -14.59 -11.43
C ASN A 145 1.25 -14.00 -10.13
N SER A 146 0.45 -14.03 -9.08
CA SER A 146 0.88 -13.66 -7.73
C SER A 146 2.02 -14.55 -7.24
N THR A 147 1.93 -15.86 -7.50
CA THR A 147 2.91 -16.86 -7.07
C THR A 147 4.30 -16.66 -7.64
N TYR A 148 4.42 -15.98 -8.79
CA TYR A 148 5.71 -15.61 -9.36
C TYR A 148 6.48 -14.62 -8.48
N TYR A 149 5.75 -13.71 -7.83
CA TYR A 149 6.34 -12.62 -7.06
C TYR A 149 6.69 -13.03 -5.64
N HIS A 150 5.73 -13.59 -4.90
CA HIS A 150 5.96 -13.86 -3.47
C HIS A 150 6.72 -15.17 -3.22
N ARG A 151 6.75 -16.11 -4.17
CA ARG A 151 7.47 -17.40 -4.10
C ARG A 151 7.38 -18.11 -2.74
N ALA A 152 6.17 -18.16 -2.18
CA ALA A 152 5.94 -18.84 -0.90
C ALA A 152 6.15 -20.34 -1.07
N ASP A 153 6.93 -20.94 -0.18
CA ASP A 153 7.15 -22.39 -0.09
C ASP A 153 7.32 -22.81 1.37
N SER A 154 7.61 -24.09 1.63
CA SER A 154 7.79 -24.59 3.00
C SER A 154 9.01 -24.02 3.73
N LEU A 155 9.95 -23.39 3.01
CA LEU A 155 11.16 -22.81 3.59
C LEU A 155 10.94 -21.35 3.95
N GLY A 156 10.23 -20.58 3.11
CA GLY A 156 10.10 -19.14 3.32
C GLY A 156 9.21 -18.41 2.33
N LEU A 157 9.41 -17.09 2.30
CA LEU A 157 8.65 -16.12 1.52
C LEU A 157 9.58 -15.04 0.94
N GLY A 158 9.22 -14.51 -0.22
CA GLY A 158 9.91 -13.38 -0.86
C GLY A 158 10.62 -13.77 -2.15
N PHE A 159 11.35 -12.84 -2.76
CA PHE A 159 12.03 -13.09 -4.04
C PHE A 159 13.50 -12.73 -3.90
N ASP A 160 14.40 -13.71 -4.07
CA ASP A 160 15.84 -13.43 -4.12
C ASP A 160 16.20 -12.64 -5.39
N ARG A 161 16.42 -11.34 -5.21
CA ARG A 161 16.89 -10.39 -6.22
C ARG A 161 18.31 -9.90 -5.95
N THR A 162 19.02 -10.57 -5.04
CA THR A 162 20.44 -10.37 -4.76
C THR A 162 21.32 -11.02 -5.84
N GLU A 163 22.64 -10.94 -5.69
CA GLU A 163 23.62 -11.56 -6.60
C GLU A 163 23.47 -13.09 -6.74
N THR A 164 22.87 -13.76 -5.74
CA THR A 164 22.61 -15.22 -5.80
C THR A 164 21.28 -15.58 -6.47
N GLY A 165 20.41 -14.59 -6.69
CA GLY A 165 19.10 -14.74 -7.28
C GLY A 165 19.04 -14.18 -8.69
N SER A 166 18.15 -13.20 -8.91
CA SER A 166 18.04 -12.54 -10.23
C SER A 166 19.07 -11.43 -10.46
N ASP A 167 19.86 -11.06 -9.45
CA ASP A 167 20.81 -9.95 -9.47
C ASP A 167 20.19 -8.60 -9.89
N ALA A 168 18.90 -8.38 -9.62
CA ALA A 168 18.28 -7.09 -9.96
C ALA A 168 18.82 -5.96 -9.08
N VAL A 169 19.39 -6.29 -7.92
CA VAL A 169 20.01 -5.31 -7.02
C VAL A 169 21.21 -4.61 -7.66
N SER A 170 21.93 -5.27 -8.59
CA SER A 170 23.09 -4.68 -9.29
C SER A 170 22.70 -3.60 -10.31
N GLN A 171 21.41 -3.42 -10.57
CA GLN A 171 20.89 -2.30 -11.39
C GLN A 171 20.90 -0.97 -10.64
N TYR A 172 21.00 -1.00 -9.30
CA TYR A 172 21.08 0.20 -8.47
C TYR A 172 22.52 0.72 -8.35
N GLN A 173 22.67 1.99 -7.96
CA GLN A 173 23.98 2.52 -7.58
C GLN A 173 24.52 1.80 -6.34
N ARG A 174 25.85 1.61 -6.27
CA ARG A 174 26.53 0.81 -5.23
C ARG A 174 26.05 1.05 -3.79
N PRO A 175 25.78 2.29 -3.33
CA PRO A 175 25.28 2.50 -1.98
C PRO A 175 23.89 1.87 -1.74
N VAL A 176 22.99 2.00 -2.71
CA VAL A 176 21.64 1.43 -2.66
C VAL A 176 21.70 -0.09 -2.83
N GLU A 177 22.50 -0.56 -3.78
CA GLU A 177 22.78 -1.98 -4.00
C GLU A 177 23.20 -2.67 -2.69
N ARG A 178 24.14 -2.08 -1.93
CA ARG A 178 24.62 -2.63 -0.65
C ARG A 178 23.59 -2.64 0.46
N ILE A 179 22.64 -1.70 0.45
CA ILE A 179 21.55 -1.66 1.44
C ILE A 179 20.55 -2.77 1.12
N PHE A 180 20.06 -2.81 -0.11
CA PHE A 180 19.04 -3.78 -0.52
C PHE A 180 19.59 -5.19 -0.70
N GLY A 181 20.87 -5.36 -1.03
CA GLY A 181 21.52 -6.66 -1.20
C GLY A 181 21.87 -7.37 0.10
N SER A 182 21.70 -6.72 1.26
CA SER A 182 21.98 -7.30 2.58
C SER A 182 20.69 -7.39 3.38
N ALA A 183 20.25 -8.61 3.72
CA ALA A 183 19.03 -8.81 4.51
C ALA A 183 19.07 -8.05 5.85
N GLU A 184 20.24 -7.97 6.49
CA GLU A 184 20.46 -7.23 7.75
C GLU A 184 20.25 -5.71 7.58
N LYS A 185 20.62 -5.15 6.43
CA LYS A 185 20.58 -3.69 6.19
C LYS A 185 19.34 -3.24 5.43
N CYS A 186 18.70 -4.15 4.71
CA CYS A 186 17.52 -3.86 3.91
C CYS A 186 16.40 -3.42 4.86
N PRO A 187 15.76 -2.26 4.62
CA PRO A 187 14.57 -1.90 5.38
C PRO A 187 13.50 -2.99 5.24
N GLU A 188 12.89 -3.40 6.35
CA GLU A 188 11.95 -4.54 6.37
C GLU A 188 10.76 -4.35 5.44
N LYS A 189 10.30 -3.11 5.26
CA LYS A 189 9.25 -2.77 4.29
C LYS A 189 9.57 -3.10 2.83
N PHE A 190 10.82 -3.43 2.51
CA PHE A 190 11.28 -3.87 1.18
C PHE A 190 11.90 -5.27 1.19
N LEU A 191 11.97 -5.93 2.35
CA LEU A 191 12.78 -7.14 2.54
C LEU A 191 12.37 -8.26 1.57
N LEU A 192 11.08 -8.58 1.49
CA LEU A 192 10.56 -9.64 0.64
C LEU A 192 10.60 -9.29 -0.86
N TRP A 193 10.91 -8.03 -1.19
CA TRP A 193 11.19 -7.62 -2.55
C TRP A 193 12.61 -8.02 -2.97
N PHE A 194 13.58 -8.04 -2.07
CA PHE A 194 14.98 -8.35 -2.43
C PHE A 194 15.45 -9.73 -1.97
N HIS A 195 14.79 -10.32 -0.98
CA HIS A 195 15.23 -11.54 -0.32
C HIS A 195 14.10 -12.57 -0.24
N HIS A 196 14.48 -13.85 -0.31
CA HIS A 196 13.63 -14.95 0.16
C HIS A 196 14.07 -15.30 1.58
N ILE A 197 13.18 -15.11 2.55
CA ILE A 197 13.47 -15.18 3.98
C ILE A 197 12.74 -16.37 4.59
N GLY A 198 13.43 -17.11 5.46
CA GLY A 198 12.87 -18.26 6.13
C GLY A 198 11.76 -17.90 7.11
N TRP A 199 10.74 -18.74 7.25
CA TRP A 199 9.57 -18.46 8.12
C TRP A 199 9.93 -18.22 9.61
N HIS A 200 11.01 -18.84 10.09
CA HIS A 200 11.51 -18.75 11.46
C HIS A 200 12.59 -17.70 11.67
N GLU A 201 13.03 -17.00 10.62
CA GLU A 201 14.04 -15.94 10.76
C GLU A 201 13.48 -14.78 11.56
N GLU A 202 14.27 -14.24 12.48
CA GLU A 202 13.87 -13.14 13.36
C GLU A 202 13.96 -11.79 12.64
N MET A 203 12.89 -11.00 12.73
CA MET A 203 12.80 -9.62 12.29
C MET A 203 13.36 -8.68 13.38
N GLN A 204 13.51 -7.40 13.08
CA GLN A 204 14.02 -6.37 14.00
C GLN A 204 13.17 -6.23 15.27
N SER A 205 11.89 -6.58 15.21
CA SER A 205 10.98 -6.64 16.35
C SER A 205 11.30 -7.78 17.33
N GLY A 206 12.09 -8.77 16.91
CA GLY A 206 12.30 -10.05 17.60
C GLY A 206 11.22 -11.10 17.31
N LEU A 207 10.22 -10.78 16.48
CA LEU A 207 9.24 -11.75 15.99
C LEU A 207 9.82 -12.53 14.80
N THR A 208 9.37 -13.76 14.60
CA THR A 208 9.68 -14.49 13.35
C THR A 208 9.02 -13.83 12.15
N LEU A 209 9.51 -14.08 10.92
CA LEU A 209 8.89 -13.58 9.68
C LEU A 209 7.38 -13.88 9.63
N TRP A 210 6.97 -15.09 10.01
CA TRP A 210 5.56 -15.46 10.02
C TRP A 210 4.74 -14.59 10.99
N GLU A 211 5.23 -14.40 12.21
CA GLU A 211 4.56 -13.61 13.23
C GLU A 211 4.48 -12.13 12.85
N GLU A 212 5.57 -11.57 12.33
CA GLU A 212 5.63 -10.18 11.85
C GLU A 212 4.62 -9.96 10.70
N LEU A 213 4.56 -10.89 9.74
CA LEU A 213 3.60 -10.85 8.65
C LEU A 213 2.15 -10.86 9.18
N CYS A 214 1.84 -11.76 10.12
CA CYS A 214 0.53 -11.82 10.76
C CYS A 214 0.17 -10.50 11.46
N GLN A 215 1.12 -9.91 12.19
CA GLN A 215 0.89 -8.64 12.88
C GLN A 215 0.70 -7.48 11.92
N HIS A 216 1.43 -7.41 10.79
CA HIS A 216 1.17 -6.39 9.77
C HIS A 216 -0.27 -6.45 9.27
N TYR A 217 -0.76 -7.63 8.87
CA TYR A 217 -2.12 -7.76 8.36
C TYR A 217 -3.18 -7.38 9.41
N GLU A 218 -3.01 -7.78 10.68
CA GLU A 218 -3.92 -7.39 11.76
C GLU A 218 -3.84 -5.90 12.09
N ASN A 219 -2.63 -5.33 12.14
CA ASN A 219 -2.40 -3.91 12.35
C ASN A 219 -3.10 -3.07 11.29
N GLY A 220 -3.07 -3.50 10.03
CA GLY A 220 -3.81 -2.85 8.94
C GLY A 220 -5.32 -2.83 9.19
N VAL A 221 -5.91 -3.96 9.60
CA VAL A 221 -7.34 -4.04 9.96
C VAL A 221 -7.69 -3.12 11.13
N SER A 222 -6.88 -3.18 12.19
CA SER A 222 -7.07 -2.35 13.40
C SER A 222 -6.94 -0.86 13.09
N LYS A 223 -5.98 -0.44 12.27
CA LYS A 223 -5.81 0.96 11.84
C LYS A 223 -6.97 1.45 10.96
N VAL A 224 -7.55 0.62 10.10
CA VAL A 224 -8.80 0.99 9.40
C VAL A 224 -9.95 1.20 10.40
N GLY A 225 -10.01 0.39 11.46
CA GLY A 225 -10.94 0.61 12.58
C GLY A 225 -10.76 1.98 13.24
N GLN A 226 -9.51 2.38 13.51
CA GLN A 226 -9.19 3.70 14.04
C GLN A 226 -9.59 4.83 13.07
N MET A 227 -9.39 4.65 11.76
CA MET A 227 -9.85 5.62 10.75
C MET A 227 -11.37 5.80 10.79
N LEU A 228 -12.12 4.71 10.97
CA LEU A 228 -13.57 4.74 11.14
C LEU A 228 -13.98 5.51 12.40
N GLU A 229 -13.35 5.23 13.54
CA GLU A 229 -13.61 5.93 14.82
C GLU A 229 -13.29 7.44 14.73
N ILE A 230 -12.17 7.79 14.07
CA ILE A 230 -11.80 9.19 13.81
C ILE A 230 -12.92 9.88 13.03
N TRP A 231 -13.40 9.26 11.94
CA TRP A 231 -14.47 9.84 11.13
C TRP A 231 -15.78 9.97 11.91
N GLU A 232 -16.19 8.93 12.65
CA GLU A 232 -17.40 8.95 13.48
C GLU A 232 -17.36 10.06 14.54
N SER A 233 -16.18 10.39 15.08
CA SER A 233 -16.00 11.50 16.04
C SER A 233 -16.27 12.91 15.46
N LEU A 234 -16.42 13.02 14.14
CA LEU A 234 -16.71 14.24 13.39
C LEU A 234 -18.18 14.36 12.99
N GLU A 235 -19.06 13.52 13.53
CA GLU A 235 -20.50 13.66 13.35
C GLU A 235 -20.96 15.09 13.70
N ASN A 236 -21.84 15.66 12.89
CA ASN A 236 -22.34 17.05 12.98
C ASN A 236 -21.28 18.15 12.77
N LYS A 237 -20.02 17.83 12.48
CA LYS A 237 -18.96 18.79 12.10
C LYS A 237 -18.73 18.88 10.60
N ILE A 238 -19.18 17.88 9.86
CA ILE A 238 -19.17 17.81 8.40
C ILE A 238 -20.63 17.76 7.94
N ASP A 239 -20.95 18.31 6.77
CA ASP A 239 -22.31 18.19 6.24
C ASP A 239 -22.71 16.72 6.11
N ARG A 240 -24.00 16.47 6.34
CA ARG A 240 -24.56 15.13 6.47
C ARG A 240 -24.26 14.25 5.25
N ALA A 241 -24.40 14.79 4.05
CA ALA A 241 -24.26 14.00 2.82
C ALA A 241 -22.83 13.46 2.64
N ARG A 242 -21.81 14.31 2.81
CA ARG A 242 -20.41 13.87 2.72
C ARG A 242 -20.01 13.00 3.91
N TYR A 243 -20.50 13.32 5.11
CA TYR A 243 -20.29 12.52 6.30
C TYR A 243 -20.77 11.07 6.13
N GLU A 244 -22.05 10.89 5.76
CA GLU A 244 -22.66 9.56 5.57
C GLU A 244 -22.00 8.80 4.42
N HIS A 245 -21.64 9.49 3.33
CA HIS A 245 -20.97 8.86 2.19
C HIS A 245 -19.60 8.29 2.57
N VAL A 246 -18.72 9.09 3.17
CA VAL A 246 -17.40 8.61 3.62
C VAL A 246 -17.55 7.53 4.69
N LEU A 247 -18.48 7.68 5.63
CA LEU A 247 -18.73 6.70 6.68
C LEU A 247 -19.07 5.32 6.08
N SER A 248 -19.92 5.30 5.04
CA SER A 248 -20.26 4.05 4.34
C SER A 248 -19.05 3.40 3.66
N LEU A 249 -18.18 4.21 3.05
CA LEU A 249 -16.97 3.75 2.36
C LEU A 249 -15.92 3.23 3.33
N LEU A 250 -15.74 3.87 4.50
CA LEU A 250 -14.84 3.39 5.55
C LEU A 250 -15.32 2.06 6.15
N ARG A 251 -16.63 1.90 6.33
CA ARG A 251 -17.21 0.61 6.78
C ARG A 251 -16.99 -0.51 5.76
N ILE A 252 -17.06 -0.21 4.46
CA ILE A 252 -16.71 -1.16 3.40
C ILE A 252 -15.22 -1.49 3.48
N GLN A 253 -14.35 -0.49 3.53
CA GLN A 253 -12.90 -0.69 3.64
C GLN A 253 -12.51 -1.52 4.86
N TRP A 254 -13.16 -1.34 6.01
CA TRP A 254 -12.87 -2.13 7.20
C TRP A 254 -13.23 -3.61 7.03
N LYS A 255 -14.39 -3.90 6.41
CA LYS A 255 -14.77 -5.28 6.06
C LYS A 255 -13.81 -5.89 5.05
N GLU A 256 -13.37 -5.10 4.07
CA GLU A 256 -12.48 -5.57 3.02
C GLU A 256 -11.04 -5.75 3.52
N ALA A 257 -10.57 -4.94 4.46
CA ALA A 257 -9.30 -5.15 5.15
C ALA A 257 -9.29 -6.49 5.90
N LYS A 258 -10.38 -6.84 6.59
CA LYS A 258 -10.53 -8.18 7.22
C LYS A 258 -10.49 -9.30 6.19
N TRP A 259 -11.20 -9.13 5.08
CA TRP A 259 -11.18 -10.10 3.99
C TRP A 259 -9.75 -10.29 3.45
N TRP A 260 -9.00 -9.20 3.24
CA TRP A 260 -7.60 -9.26 2.82
C TRP A 260 -6.71 -10.00 3.83
N ARG A 261 -6.77 -9.65 5.12
CA ARG A 261 -6.04 -10.34 6.20
C ARG A 261 -6.35 -11.83 6.19
N ASP A 262 -7.63 -12.20 6.30
CA ASP A 262 -8.03 -13.59 6.44
C ASP A 262 -7.59 -14.42 5.22
N ALA A 263 -7.85 -13.92 4.01
CA ALA A 263 -7.49 -14.61 2.78
C ALA A 263 -5.98 -14.80 2.63
N CYS A 264 -5.18 -13.77 2.94
CA CYS A 264 -3.73 -13.83 2.81
C CYS A 264 -3.10 -14.72 3.89
N LEU A 265 -3.51 -14.56 5.15
CA LEU A 265 -2.97 -15.35 6.25
C LEU A 265 -3.35 -16.82 6.13
N THR A 266 -4.61 -17.16 5.80
CA THR A 266 -4.97 -18.56 5.57
C THR A 266 -4.21 -19.16 4.37
N TYR A 267 -3.90 -18.36 3.35
CA TYR A 267 -3.07 -18.83 2.22
C TYR A 267 -1.62 -19.09 2.65
N PHE A 268 -0.94 -18.10 3.23
CA PHE A 268 0.47 -18.25 3.61
C PHE A 268 0.67 -19.27 4.73
N GLN A 269 -0.32 -19.46 5.61
CA GLN A 269 -0.30 -20.51 6.64
C GLN A 269 -0.18 -21.92 6.05
N THR A 270 -0.65 -22.15 4.81
CA THR A 270 -0.49 -23.46 4.14
C THR A 270 0.97 -23.80 3.83
N PHE A 271 1.84 -22.78 3.79
CA PHE A 271 3.28 -22.92 3.53
C PHE A 271 4.09 -22.87 4.82
N SER A 272 3.83 -21.89 5.69
CA SER A 272 4.55 -21.77 6.96
C SER A 272 4.24 -22.94 7.89
N GLY A 273 3.02 -23.47 7.89
CA GLY A 273 2.55 -24.49 8.83
C GLY A 273 2.52 -24.02 10.29
N MET A 274 2.72 -22.72 10.52
CA MET A 274 2.83 -22.13 11.85
C MET A 274 1.47 -21.65 12.38
N PRO A 275 1.22 -21.73 13.70
CA PRO A 275 0.00 -21.19 14.30
C PRO A 275 -0.04 -19.66 14.18
N LEU A 276 -1.23 -19.06 14.22
CA LEU A 276 -1.35 -17.61 14.32
C LEU A 276 -0.82 -17.14 15.69
N PRO A 277 -0.07 -16.02 15.74
CA PRO A 277 0.38 -15.45 17.01
C PRO A 277 -0.78 -14.90 17.84
N GLU A 278 -0.51 -14.63 19.11
CA GLU A 278 -1.46 -13.98 20.00
C GLU A 278 -1.89 -12.60 19.46
N GLY A 279 -3.18 -12.28 19.61
CA GLY A 279 -3.76 -11.03 19.13
C GLY A 279 -4.25 -11.06 17.68
N VAL A 280 -3.83 -12.05 16.88
CA VAL A 280 -4.32 -12.21 15.49
C VAL A 280 -5.50 -13.19 15.47
N PRO A 281 -6.71 -12.73 15.12
CA PRO A 281 -7.88 -13.59 15.12
C PRO A 281 -7.80 -14.65 14.02
N ALA A 282 -8.38 -15.82 14.28
CA ALA A 282 -8.59 -16.83 13.24
C ALA A 282 -9.50 -16.28 12.13
N ALA A 283 -9.24 -16.70 10.89
CA ALA A 283 -10.06 -16.35 9.74
C ALA A 283 -11.51 -16.82 9.94
N GLU A 284 -12.47 -16.02 9.46
CA GLU A 284 -13.90 -16.36 9.57
C GLU A 284 -14.27 -17.61 8.75
N HIS A 285 -13.52 -17.88 7.67
CA HIS A 285 -13.72 -19.01 6.77
C HIS A 285 -12.38 -19.65 6.34
N ASP A 286 -12.45 -20.79 5.64
CA ASP A 286 -11.26 -21.47 5.12
C ASP A 286 -10.75 -20.87 3.78
N LEU A 287 -9.57 -21.32 3.33
CA LEU A 287 -8.97 -20.85 2.08
C LEU A 287 -9.85 -21.14 0.86
N ASN A 288 -10.58 -22.25 0.87
CA ASN A 288 -11.45 -22.63 -0.25
C ASN A 288 -12.61 -21.67 -0.39
N TYR A 289 -13.19 -21.19 0.71
CA TYR A 289 -14.20 -20.14 0.69
C TYR A 289 -13.66 -18.88 -0.01
N TYR A 290 -12.50 -18.37 0.39
CA TYR A 290 -11.94 -17.14 -0.19
C TYR A 290 -11.57 -17.30 -1.67
N LYS A 291 -11.01 -18.45 -2.08
CA LYS A 291 -10.73 -18.77 -3.49
C LYS A 291 -11.99 -18.82 -4.37
N ASN A 292 -13.14 -19.13 -3.77
CA ASN A 292 -14.41 -19.28 -4.48
C ASN A 292 -15.29 -18.01 -4.49
N LEU A 293 -14.87 -16.93 -3.83
CA LEU A 293 -15.55 -15.65 -3.96
C LEU A 293 -15.52 -15.14 -5.42
N ARG A 294 -16.60 -14.48 -5.83
CA ARG A 294 -16.77 -13.96 -7.20
C ARG A 294 -17.28 -12.52 -7.14
N PHE A 295 -16.65 -11.65 -7.92
CA PHE A 295 -16.96 -10.22 -7.96
C PHE A 295 -17.28 -9.77 -9.39
N PRO A 296 -18.43 -10.18 -9.96
CA PRO A 296 -18.79 -9.85 -11.34
C PRO A 296 -18.98 -8.34 -11.60
N TYR A 297 -19.15 -7.56 -10.52
CA TYR A 297 -19.34 -6.12 -10.54
C TYR A 297 -18.17 -5.36 -9.89
N ALA A 298 -16.99 -5.97 -9.79
CA ALA A 298 -15.82 -5.26 -9.28
C ALA A 298 -15.59 -3.98 -10.09
N PRO A 299 -15.17 -2.87 -9.45
CA PRO A 299 -14.87 -1.64 -10.17
C PRO A 299 -13.84 -1.86 -11.28
N GLY A 300 -14.02 -1.22 -12.43
CA GLY A 300 -13.06 -1.25 -13.54
C GLY A 300 -13.17 -2.45 -14.50
N ILE A 301 -14.03 -3.43 -14.23
CA ILE A 301 -14.33 -4.51 -15.17
C ILE A 301 -15.71 -4.33 -15.80
N ARG A 302 -15.83 -4.65 -17.10
CA ARG A 302 -17.15 -4.82 -17.73
C ARG A 302 -17.64 -6.24 -17.41
N PRO A 303 -18.88 -6.42 -16.90
CA PRO A 303 -19.45 -7.74 -16.72
C PRO A 303 -19.39 -8.51 -18.04
N ARG A 304 -18.80 -9.71 -18.00
CA ARG A 304 -18.80 -10.65 -19.13
C ARG A 304 -19.90 -11.66 -18.86
N TRP A 305 -21.12 -11.33 -19.26
CA TRP A 305 -22.22 -12.26 -19.42
C TRP A 305 -22.54 -12.44 -20.91
#